data_AF-K0TBV7-F1
#
_entry.id   AF-K0TBV7-F1
#
_cell.length_a   1.000
_cell.length_b   1.000
_cell.length_c   1.000
_cell.angle_alpha   90.00
_cell.angle_beta   90.00
_cell.angle_gamma   90.00
#
_symmetry.space_group_name_H-M   'P 1'
#
loop_
_entity.id
_entity.type
_entity.pdbx_description
1 polymer ?
#
loop_
_entity_poly.entity_id
_entity_poly.type
_entity_poly.pdbx_seq_one_letter_code
_entity_poly.pdbx_strand_id
1 'polypeptide(L)'
;MSTEVYRQQSSSRQERKEERKGERNFNNWTERSLGYSKMVPKTLLLVVLAAKSTAFLHTPQRTRAISSSLLHNSPNDRQHEQSGAQKAQERIMESASLAGAEEISKLDIHERTKRAMLAEAVEDRIFEMVDELEALTKANGGVENLSDEVRGEAVELAKQVKASQIQYDDLVNGRPSSLLELGK
;
A
#
# COMPACT_ATOMS: atom_id res chain seq x y z
N MET A 1 -17.39 51.08 -27.74
CA MET A 1 -16.05 50.94 -27.14
C MET A 1 -16.19 51.32 -25.67
N SER A 2 -15.85 50.56 -24.64
CA SER A 2 -15.20 49.25 -24.49
C SER A 2 -15.34 48.88 -23.01
N THR A 3 -16.04 47.81 -22.65
CA THR A 3 -15.90 47.16 -21.33
C THR A 3 -16.32 45.69 -21.36
N GLU A 4 -17.20 45.29 -22.28
CA GLU A 4 -17.78 43.93 -22.27
C GLU A 4 -16.85 42.83 -22.80
N VAL A 5 -15.85 43.17 -23.61
CA VAL A 5 -14.92 42.20 -24.20
C VAL A 5 -13.90 41.66 -23.17
N TYR A 6 -13.68 42.35 -22.05
CA TYR A 6 -12.64 41.95 -21.09
C TYR A 6 -13.07 40.86 -20.10
N ARG A 7 -14.39 40.62 -19.95
CA ARG A 7 -14.92 39.63 -18.99
C ARG A 7 -14.95 38.21 -19.56
N GLN A 8 -14.99 38.05 -20.87
CA GLN A 8 -15.06 36.74 -21.54
C GLN A 8 -13.68 36.09 -21.73
N GLN A 9 -12.60 36.86 -21.66
CA GLN A 9 -11.22 36.36 -21.85
C GLN A 9 -10.55 35.85 -20.57
N SER A 10 -11.07 36.20 -19.39
CA SER A 10 -10.53 35.75 -18.10
C SER A 10 -11.06 34.38 -17.67
N SER A 11 -12.29 34.03 -18.03
CA SER A 11 -12.89 32.72 -17.74
C SER A 11 -12.21 31.57 -18.49
N SER A 12 -11.84 31.78 -19.77
CA SER A 12 -11.17 30.78 -20.62
C SER A 12 -9.70 30.52 -20.28
N ARG A 13 -9.07 31.38 -19.45
CA ARG A 13 -7.69 31.18 -18.96
C ARG A 13 -7.61 30.43 -17.63
N GLN A 14 -8.67 30.43 -16.82
CA GLN A 14 -8.71 29.65 -15.57
C GLN A 14 -9.05 28.17 -15.84
N GLU A 15 -9.93 27.88 -16.79
CA GLU A 15 -10.31 26.50 -17.13
C GLU A 15 -9.13 25.68 -17.69
N ARG A 16 -8.26 26.31 -18.51
CA ARG A 16 -7.05 25.64 -19.04
C ARG A 16 -5.93 25.41 -18.02
N LYS A 17 -6.04 25.93 -16.80
CA LYS A 17 -5.06 25.69 -15.73
C LYS A 17 -5.44 24.51 -14.83
N GLU A 18 -6.71 24.12 -14.78
CA GLU A 18 -7.15 22.97 -13.99
C GLU A 18 -7.04 21.64 -14.75
N GLU A 19 -7.26 21.62 -16.07
CA GLU A 19 -7.01 20.42 -16.90
C GLU A 19 -5.53 19.96 -16.87
N ARG A 20 -4.57 20.90 -16.79
CA ARG A 20 -3.13 20.58 -16.72
C ARG A 20 -2.62 20.15 -15.34
N LYS A 21 -3.48 20.10 -14.33
CA LYS A 21 -3.20 19.50 -13.02
C LYS A 21 -3.81 18.09 -12.87
N GLY A 22 -4.90 17.78 -13.58
CA GLY A 22 -5.48 16.44 -13.63
C GLY A 22 -4.66 15.44 -14.47
N GLU A 23 -4.05 15.88 -15.57
CA GLU A 23 -3.35 14.97 -16.49
C GLU A 23 -1.89 14.64 -16.07
N ARG A 24 -1.35 15.27 -15.02
CA ARG A 24 0.00 14.97 -14.51
C ARG A 24 0.07 13.89 -13.45
N ASN A 25 -1.07 13.42 -12.93
CA ASN A 25 -1.11 12.34 -11.94
C ASN A 25 -1.45 10.96 -12.51
N PHE A 26 -1.79 10.85 -13.81
CA PHE A 26 -2.14 9.55 -14.42
C PHE A 26 -1.01 8.94 -15.28
N ASN A 27 -0.06 9.75 -15.76
CA ASN A 27 0.99 9.30 -16.68
C ASN A 27 2.26 8.74 -15.99
N ASN A 28 2.28 8.59 -14.66
CA ASN A 28 3.40 7.95 -13.95
C ASN A 28 3.11 6.51 -13.48
N TRP A 29 1.96 5.94 -13.84
CA TRP A 29 1.57 4.59 -13.39
C TRP A 29 1.51 3.54 -14.51
N THR A 30 1.58 3.92 -15.78
CA THR A 30 1.41 3.00 -16.93
C THR A 30 2.66 2.75 -17.79
N GLU A 31 3.81 3.37 -17.51
CA GLU A 31 5.06 2.94 -18.13
C GLU A 31 5.69 1.77 -17.36
N ARG A 32 5.22 0.55 -17.65
CA ARG A 32 6.04 -0.67 -17.79
C ARG A 32 5.17 -1.89 -18.09
N SER A 33 4.62 -1.92 -19.29
CA SER A 33 4.42 -3.20 -19.98
C SER A 33 5.16 -3.16 -21.31
N LEU A 34 6.01 -4.17 -21.51
CA LEU A 34 6.54 -4.65 -22.80
C LEU A 34 7.65 -3.81 -23.46
N GLY A 35 8.87 -4.03 -22.97
CA GLY A 35 10.09 -3.80 -23.71
C GLY A 35 11.19 -4.71 -23.18
N TYR A 36 11.46 -5.82 -23.87
CA TYR A 36 12.61 -6.70 -23.63
C TYR A 36 13.89 -5.85 -23.67
N SER A 37 14.54 -5.67 -22.52
CA SER A 37 15.94 -5.24 -22.46
C SER A 37 16.63 -5.90 -21.28
N LYS A 38 17.69 -6.63 -21.60
CA LYS A 38 18.54 -7.42 -20.69
C LYS A 38 19.35 -6.50 -19.78
N MET A 39 18.73 -5.94 -18.75
CA MET A 39 19.41 -5.49 -17.53
C MET A 39 18.38 -5.50 -16.41
N VAL A 40 18.47 -6.49 -15.52
CA VAL A 40 17.66 -6.50 -14.30
C VAL A 40 18.09 -5.29 -13.47
N PRO A 41 17.25 -4.25 -13.32
CA PRO A 41 17.66 -3.09 -12.54
C PRO A 41 17.71 -3.50 -11.07
N LYS A 42 18.87 -3.24 -10.44
CA LYS A 42 19.16 -3.46 -9.00
C LYS A 42 18.22 -2.71 -8.02
N THR A 43 17.12 -2.14 -8.51
CA THR A 43 16.14 -1.37 -7.74
C THR A 43 14.93 -2.19 -7.27
N LEU A 44 14.78 -3.45 -7.71
CA LEU A 44 13.80 -4.38 -7.14
C LEU A 44 14.20 -4.94 -5.77
N LEU A 45 15.30 -4.44 -5.19
CA LEU A 45 15.82 -4.78 -3.87
C LEU A 45 15.69 -3.62 -2.87
N LEU A 46 14.52 -3.00 -2.80
CA LEU A 46 14.33 -1.78 -1.99
C LEU A 46 13.08 -1.83 -1.10
N VAL A 47 12.81 -3.00 -0.52
CA VAL A 47 11.85 -3.14 0.61
C VAL A 47 12.55 -3.60 1.91
N VAL A 48 13.81 -4.06 1.87
CA VAL A 48 14.52 -4.55 3.07
C VAL A 48 15.59 -3.57 3.61
N LEU A 49 15.90 -2.48 2.90
CA LEU A 49 17.03 -1.58 3.26
C LEU A 49 16.64 -0.19 3.80
N ALA A 50 15.53 -0.06 4.54
CA ALA A 50 15.14 1.19 5.21
C ALA A 50 15.15 1.10 6.75
N ALA A 51 15.95 0.19 7.31
CA ALA A 51 16.22 0.11 8.74
C ALA A 51 17.67 0.55 9.03
N LYS A 52 17.96 1.85 8.93
CA LYS A 52 19.12 2.48 9.59
C LYS A 52 18.96 4.00 9.63
N SER A 53 18.89 4.51 10.87
CA SER A 53 19.16 5.88 11.30
C SER A 53 18.10 6.95 11.02
N THR A 54 17.35 7.34 12.06
CA THR A 54 17.60 8.60 12.78
C THR A 54 16.95 8.56 14.16
N ALA A 55 17.78 8.85 15.16
CA ALA A 55 17.44 9.05 16.55
C ALA A 55 16.65 10.37 16.76
N PHE A 56 15.85 10.38 17.83
CA PHE A 56 15.51 11.53 18.67
C PHE A 56 15.03 12.82 17.99
N LEU A 57 13.76 13.17 18.18
CA LEU A 57 13.39 14.39 18.87
C LEU A 57 12.04 14.22 19.58
N HIS A 58 12.07 14.61 20.85
CA HIS A 58 11.03 14.50 21.86
C HIS A 58 10.15 15.75 21.80
N THR A 59 8.82 15.59 21.73
CA THR A 59 7.87 16.65 22.10
C THR A 59 6.70 16.04 22.88
N PRO A 60 6.39 16.52 24.09
CA PRO A 60 5.27 16.04 24.89
C PRO A 60 4.00 16.91 24.71
N GLN A 61 2.84 16.29 25.00
CA GLN A 61 1.54 16.80 25.51
C GLN A 61 0.37 16.11 24.77
N ARG A 62 -0.27 15.07 25.33
CA ARG A 62 -1.36 15.07 26.36
C ARG A 62 -2.56 15.91 25.88
N THR A 63 -3.70 15.32 25.48
CA THR A 63 -4.77 14.83 26.39
C THR A 63 -5.78 13.88 25.72
N ARG A 64 -6.05 12.75 26.41
CA ARG A 64 -7.35 12.05 26.68
C ARG A 64 -8.35 11.89 25.52
N ALA A 65 -8.55 10.71 24.96
CA ALA A 65 -9.26 9.51 25.47
C ALA A 65 -10.76 9.48 25.12
N ILE A 66 -11.13 8.56 24.24
CA ILE A 66 -12.28 7.67 24.43
C ILE A 66 -11.81 6.27 24.06
N SER A 67 -11.59 5.47 25.09
CA SER A 67 -11.26 4.05 25.04
C SER A 67 -12.56 3.27 24.81
N SER A 68 -12.70 2.59 23.68
CA SER A 68 -13.67 1.51 23.51
C SER A 68 -12.92 0.18 23.54
N SER A 69 -12.52 -0.20 24.75
CA SER A 69 -11.96 -1.50 25.07
C SER A 69 -13.06 -2.55 25.08
N LEU A 70 -13.17 -3.33 24.00
CA LEU A 70 -13.85 -4.62 24.00
C LEU A 70 -12.83 -5.72 23.67
N LEU A 71 -12.09 -6.07 24.71
CA LEU A 71 -11.68 -7.42 25.10
C LEU A 71 -11.34 -8.42 23.98
N HIS A 72 -10.05 -8.53 23.68
CA HIS A 72 -9.36 -9.81 23.47
C HIS A 72 -8.04 -9.77 24.27
N ASN A 73 -8.14 -9.99 25.59
CA ASN A 73 -6.96 -10.33 26.39
C ASN A 73 -6.65 -11.81 26.17
N SER A 74 -5.83 -12.10 25.15
CA SER A 74 -5.13 -13.38 25.08
C SER A 74 -3.82 -13.25 25.87
N PRO A 75 -3.65 -13.94 27.02
CA PRO A 75 -2.43 -13.90 27.79
C PRO A 75 -1.44 -14.91 27.19
N ASN A 76 -0.92 -14.60 26.02
CA ASN A 76 0.25 -15.29 25.49
C ASN A 76 1.16 -14.25 24.84
N ASP A 77 1.65 -13.34 25.68
CA ASP A 77 2.65 -12.32 25.39
C ASP A 77 4.01 -13.00 25.20
N ARG A 78 4.09 -13.91 24.23
CA ARG A 78 5.34 -14.15 23.52
C ARG A 78 5.51 -12.88 22.71
N GLN A 79 6.43 -12.03 23.11
CA GLN A 79 7.02 -11.02 22.24
C GLN A 79 7.57 -11.75 21.02
N HIS A 80 6.71 -12.05 20.05
CA HIS A 80 7.14 -12.31 18.70
C HIS A 80 7.75 -10.98 18.30
N GLU A 81 9.07 -10.91 18.28
CA GLU A 81 9.79 -9.75 17.76
C GLU A 81 9.35 -9.58 16.32
N GLN A 82 8.30 -8.78 16.15
CA GLN A 82 7.68 -8.51 14.87
C GLN A 82 8.79 -7.95 13.97
N SER A 83 9.00 -8.62 12.85
CA SER A 83 10.18 -8.38 12.05
C SER A 83 10.17 -6.97 11.45
N GLY A 84 11.34 -6.48 11.02
CA GLY A 84 11.41 -5.21 10.32
C GLY A 84 10.53 -5.18 9.06
N ALA A 85 10.40 -6.32 8.39
CA ALA A 85 9.57 -6.48 7.20
C ALA A 85 8.07 -6.43 7.53
N GLN A 86 7.64 -7.16 8.56
CA GLN A 86 6.25 -7.11 9.05
C GLN A 86 5.84 -5.70 9.47
N LYS A 87 6.70 -4.97 10.19
CA LYS A 87 6.43 -3.57 10.59
C LYS A 87 6.37 -2.60 9.40
N ALA A 88 7.15 -2.86 8.35
CA ALA A 88 7.05 -2.08 7.12
C ALA A 88 5.73 -2.36 6.40
N GLN A 89 5.34 -3.63 6.36
CA GLN A 89 4.09 -4.08 5.76
C GLN A 89 2.87 -3.48 6.46
N GLU A 90 2.82 -3.57 7.80
CA GLU A 90 1.77 -2.98 8.62
C GLU A 90 1.57 -1.49 8.34
N ARG A 91 2.67 -0.72 8.29
CA ARG A 91 2.60 0.73 7.98
C ARG A 91 2.03 1.04 6.60
N ILE A 92 2.37 0.24 5.59
CA ILE A 92 1.83 0.41 4.24
C ILE A 92 0.31 0.19 4.28
N MET A 93 -0.13 -0.87 4.95
CA MET A 93 -1.54 -1.26 5.01
C MET A 93 -2.37 -0.27 5.85
N GLU A 94 -1.85 0.14 7.01
CA GLU A 94 -2.45 1.18 7.84
C GLU A 94 -2.63 2.48 7.04
N SER A 95 -1.60 2.90 6.30
CA SER A 95 -1.68 4.13 5.49
C SER A 95 -2.73 4.04 4.37
N ALA A 96 -2.84 2.89 3.70
CA ALA A 96 -3.85 2.67 2.66
C ALA A 96 -5.27 2.66 3.24
N SER A 97 -5.46 1.99 4.38
CA SER A 97 -6.76 1.94 5.07
C SER A 97 -7.21 3.30 5.59
N LEU A 98 -6.29 4.11 6.12
CA LEU A 98 -6.60 5.48 6.52
C LEU A 98 -6.97 6.36 5.32
N ALA A 99 -6.25 6.23 4.20
CA ALA A 99 -6.54 7.01 2.99
C ALA A 99 -7.91 6.67 2.39
N GLY A 100 -8.30 5.38 2.43
CA GLY A 100 -9.56 4.89 1.88
C GLY A 100 -10.79 5.08 2.76
N ALA A 101 -10.61 5.45 4.04
CA ALA A 101 -11.70 5.49 5.03
C ALA A 101 -12.89 6.35 4.60
N GLU A 102 -12.64 7.51 3.95
CA GLU A 102 -13.71 8.40 3.47
C GLU A 102 -14.52 7.74 2.34
N GLU A 103 -13.86 7.14 1.36
CA GLU A 103 -14.54 6.48 0.23
C GLU A 103 -15.33 5.26 0.68
N ILE A 104 -14.75 4.45 1.57
CA ILE A 104 -15.46 3.31 2.16
C ILE A 104 -16.70 3.77 2.90
N SER A 105 -16.65 4.90 3.63
CA SER A 105 -17.80 5.40 4.39
C SER A 105 -19.03 5.74 3.54
N LYS A 106 -18.83 6.03 2.25
CA LYS A 106 -19.89 6.36 1.28
C LYS A 106 -20.62 5.13 0.74
N LEU A 107 -20.07 3.92 0.94
CA LEU A 107 -20.63 2.66 0.44
C LEU A 107 -21.72 2.10 1.35
N ASP A 108 -22.56 1.23 0.79
CA ASP A 108 -23.56 0.48 1.56
C ASP A 108 -22.93 -0.39 2.65
N ILE A 109 -23.64 -0.60 3.76
CA ILE A 109 -23.15 -1.39 4.89
C ILE A 109 -22.76 -2.81 4.47
N HIS A 110 -23.53 -3.48 3.59
CA HIS A 110 -23.21 -4.83 3.15
C HIS A 110 -21.95 -4.86 2.30
N GLU A 111 -21.75 -3.86 1.45
CA GLU A 111 -20.54 -3.74 0.65
C GLU A 111 -19.31 -3.46 1.53
N ARG A 112 -19.42 -2.55 2.50
CA ARG A 112 -18.35 -2.27 3.46
C ARG A 112 -17.95 -3.52 4.24
N THR A 113 -18.92 -4.27 4.76
CA THR A 113 -18.66 -5.53 5.48
C THR A 113 -17.99 -6.56 4.57
N LYS A 114 -18.47 -6.73 3.34
CA LYS A 114 -17.86 -7.66 2.38
C LYS A 114 -16.41 -7.26 2.07
N ARG A 115 -16.14 -5.97 1.86
CA ARG A 115 -14.78 -5.45 1.62
C ARG A 115 -13.87 -5.67 2.83
N ALA A 116 -14.35 -5.40 4.04
CA ALA A 116 -13.57 -5.60 5.26
C ALA A 116 -13.15 -7.07 5.45
N MET A 117 -14.09 -8.01 5.28
CA MET A 117 -13.79 -9.45 5.38
C MET A 117 -12.77 -9.91 4.34
N LEU A 118 -12.89 -9.43 3.10
CA LEU A 118 -11.94 -9.76 2.04
C LEU A 118 -10.57 -9.11 2.27
N ALA A 119 -10.55 -7.88 2.79
CA ALA A 119 -9.32 -7.15 3.07
C ALA A 119 -8.52 -7.87 4.18
N GLU A 120 -9.20 -8.33 5.23
CA GLU A 120 -8.61 -9.17 6.29
C GLU A 120 -8.00 -10.45 5.72
N ALA A 121 -8.74 -11.19 4.87
CA ALA A 121 -8.21 -12.41 4.26
C ALA A 121 -7.00 -12.15 3.33
N VAL A 122 -6.99 -11.01 2.62
CA VAL A 122 -5.85 -10.61 1.78
C VAL A 122 -4.67 -10.17 2.65
N GLU A 123 -4.92 -9.51 3.79
CA GLU A 123 -3.92 -9.09 4.77
C GLU A 123 -3.17 -10.28 5.36
N ASP A 124 -3.88 -11.28 5.85
CA ASP A 124 -3.29 -12.52 6.38
C ASP A 124 -2.34 -13.16 5.36
N ARG A 125 -2.79 -13.26 4.09
CA ARG A 125 -1.98 -13.81 3.00
C ARG A 125 -0.73 -12.99 2.72
N ILE A 126 -0.81 -11.66 2.80
CA ILE A 126 0.37 -10.80 2.61
C ILE A 126 1.39 -11.07 3.71
N PHE A 127 0.96 -11.15 4.98
CA PHE A 127 1.87 -11.42 6.09
C PHE A 127 2.53 -12.79 5.97
N GLU A 128 1.78 -13.83 5.62
CA GLU A 128 2.32 -15.18 5.38
C GLU A 128 3.43 -15.17 4.31
N MET A 129 3.18 -14.56 3.14
CA MET A 129 4.18 -14.49 2.06
C MET A 129 5.40 -13.62 2.42
N VAL A 130 5.22 -12.57 3.22
CA VAL A 130 6.34 -11.75 3.72
C VAL A 130 7.21 -12.54 4.69
N ASP A 131 6.59 -13.34 5.57
CA ASP A 131 7.30 -14.22 6.49
C ASP A 131 8.06 -15.32 5.76
N GLU A 132 7.47 -15.92 4.73
CA GLU A 132 8.15 -16.87 3.84
C GLU A 132 9.36 -16.24 3.14
N LEU A 133 9.20 -15.02 2.61
CA LEU A 133 10.30 -14.30 1.95
C LEU A 133 11.45 -13.99 2.91
N GLU A 134 11.12 -13.61 4.14
CA GLU A 134 12.10 -13.35 5.18
C GLU A 134 12.80 -14.64 5.63
N ALA A 135 12.05 -15.73 5.79
CA ALA A 135 12.60 -17.04 6.13
C ALA A 135 13.57 -17.54 5.04
N LEU A 136 13.17 -17.45 3.78
CA LEU A 136 13.98 -17.81 2.62
C LEU A 136 15.27 -16.98 2.57
N THR A 137 15.18 -15.67 2.83
CA THR A 137 16.35 -14.77 2.89
C THR A 137 17.29 -15.14 4.05
N LYS A 138 16.74 -15.37 5.25
CA LYS A 138 17.53 -15.72 6.44
C LYS A 138 18.22 -17.08 6.31
N ALA A 139 17.52 -18.08 5.78
CA ALA A 139 18.06 -19.43 5.59
C ALA A 139 19.29 -19.45 4.66
N ASN A 140 19.37 -18.49 3.74
CA ASN A 140 20.47 -18.35 2.81
C ASN A 140 21.51 -17.30 3.25
N GLY A 141 21.43 -16.80 4.48
CA GLY A 141 22.41 -15.87 5.04
C GLY A 141 22.33 -14.45 4.45
N GLY A 142 21.18 -14.03 3.93
CA GLY A 142 20.98 -12.70 3.34
C GLY A 142 20.62 -12.74 1.86
N VAL A 143 20.18 -11.59 1.32
CA VAL A 143 19.69 -11.52 -0.06
C VAL A 143 20.82 -11.62 -1.08
N GLU A 144 22.00 -11.15 -0.70
CA GLU A 144 23.22 -11.20 -1.50
C GLU A 144 23.76 -12.62 -1.71
N ASN A 145 23.38 -13.55 -0.83
CA ASN A 145 23.88 -14.93 -0.79
C ASN A 145 22.90 -15.92 -1.44
N LEU A 146 21.78 -15.45 -2.00
CA LEU A 146 20.83 -16.30 -2.70
C LEU A 146 21.44 -16.88 -3.98
N SER A 147 21.33 -18.20 -4.13
CA SER A 147 21.56 -18.88 -5.41
C SER A 147 20.58 -18.37 -6.47
N ASP A 148 20.88 -18.56 -7.76
CA ASP A 148 20.03 -18.04 -8.83
C ASP A 148 18.63 -18.66 -8.84
N GLU A 149 18.51 -19.94 -8.43
CA GLU A 149 17.21 -20.63 -8.29
C GLU A 149 16.38 -20.03 -7.16
N VAL A 150 16.96 -19.94 -5.95
CA VAL A 150 16.30 -19.39 -4.76
C VAL A 150 15.96 -17.91 -4.95
N ARG A 151 16.82 -17.16 -5.65
CA ARG A 151 16.55 -15.78 -6.03
C ARG A 151 15.33 -15.68 -6.95
N GLY A 152 15.19 -16.61 -7.89
CA GLY A 152 14.00 -16.70 -8.75
C GLY A 152 12.73 -16.87 -7.93
N GLU A 153 12.73 -17.81 -6.99
CA GLU A 153 11.62 -18.06 -6.07
C GLU A 153 11.28 -16.82 -5.22
N ALA A 154 12.29 -16.20 -4.62
CA ALA A 154 12.12 -14.96 -3.84
C ALA A 154 11.49 -13.83 -4.66
N VAL A 155 11.86 -13.70 -5.94
CA VAL A 155 11.31 -12.71 -6.86
C VAL A 155 9.83 -13.02 -7.17
N GLU A 156 9.48 -14.29 -7.39
CA GLU A 156 8.08 -14.67 -7.61
C GLU A 156 7.22 -14.43 -6.37
N LEU A 157 7.69 -14.78 -5.17
CA LEU A 157 7.01 -14.44 -3.90
C LEU A 157 6.82 -12.93 -3.75
N ALA A 158 7.86 -12.13 -4.01
CA ALA A 158 7.76 -10.67 -3.93
C ALA A 158 6.74 -10.09 -4.93
N LYS A 159 6.64 -10.67 -6.14
CA LYS A 159 5.59 -10.28 -7.11
C LYS A 159 4.19 -10.61 -6.59
N GLN A 160 4.01 -11.77 -5.97
CA GLN A 160 2.73 -12.17 -5.38
C GLN A 160 2.33 -11.26 -4.22
N VAL A 161 3.26 -10.94 -3.32
CA VAL A 161 3.05 -9.93 -2.25
C VAL A 161 2.58 -8.62 -2.86
N LYS A 162 3.24 -8.15 -3.92
CA LYS A 162 2.85 -6.88 -4.55
C LYS A 162 1.46 -6.94 -5.18
N ALA A 163 1.11 -8.05 -5.82
CA ALA A 163 -0.22 -8.25 -6.39
C ALA A 163 -1.30 -8.25 -5.29
N SER A 164 -1.07 -8.93 -4.18
CA SER A 164 -1.98 -8.94 -3.04
C SER A 164 -2.11 -7.57 -2.37
N GLN A 165 -1.03 -6.80 -2.26
CA GLN A 165 -1.10 -5.42 -1.77
C GLN A 165 -2.00 -4.53 -2.64
N ILE A 166 -2.00 -4.72 -3.97
CA ILE A 166 -2.89 -3.98 -4.87
C ILE A 166 -4.34 -4.39 -4.62
N GLN A 167 -4.61 -5.69 -4.44
CA GLN A 167 -5.96 -6.17 -4.12
C GLN A 167 -6.47 -5.60 -2.79
N TYR A 168 -5.61 -5.55 -1.77
CA TYR A 168 -5.93 -4.91 -0.49
C TYR A 168 -6.24 -3.43 -0.68
N ASP A 169 -5.38 -2.70 -1.39
CA ASP A 169 -5.54 -1.28 -1.71
C ASP A 169 -6.89 -1.00 -2.41
N ASP A 170 -7.27 -1.85 -3.37
CA ASP A 170 -8.56 -1.71 -4.06
C ASP A 170 -9.76 -1.94 -3.13
N LEU A 171 -9.65 -2.90 -2.21
CA LEU A 171 -10.68 -3.22 -1.24
C LEU A 171 -10.89 -2.07 -0.24
N VAL A 172 -9.80 -1.53 0.32
CA VAL A 172 -9.85 -0.51 1.38
C VAL A 172 -10.06 0.91 0.88
N ASN A 173 -9.86 1.18 -0.42
CA ASN A 173 -10.13 2.49 -1.03
C ASN A 173 -11.45 2.57 -1.81
N GLY A 174 -12.31 1.56 -1.72
CA GLY A 174 -13.60 1.57 -2.41
C GLY A 174 -13.52 1.41 -3.93
N ARG A 175 -12.34 1.06 -4.48
CA ARG A 175 -12.15 0.82 -5.92
C ARG A 175 -12.83 -0.48 -6.35
N PRO A 176 -13.13 -0.66 -7.66
CA PRO A 176 -13.54 -1.94 -8.20
C PRO A 176 -12.49 -3.01 -7.88
N SER A 177 -12.94 -4.17 -7.40
CA SER A 177 -12.06 -5.29 -7.05
C SER A 177 -12.60 -6.56 -7.67
N SER A 178 -11.74 -7.32 -8.34
CA SER A 178 -12.09 -8.63 -8.91
C SER A 178 -12.56 -9.62 -7.83
N LEU A 179 -12.12 -9.45 -6.58
CA LEU A 179 -12.55 -10.28 -5.45
C LEU A 179 -14.02 -10.08 -5.08
N LEU A 180 -14.59 -8.92 -5.41
CA LEU A 180 -16.01 -8.63 -5.15
C LEU A 180 -16.93 -9.25 -6.20
N GLU A 181 -16.42 -9.53 -7.41
CA GLU A 181 -17.16 -10.07 -8.55
C GLU A 181 -17.37 -11.58 -8.47
N LEU A 182 -16.49 -12.31 -7.78
CA LEU A 182 -16.52 -13.78 -7.62
C LEU A 182 -17.76 -14.34 -6.89
N GLY A 183 -18.65 -13.48 -6.38
CA GLY A 183 -19.85 -13.89 -5.64
C GLY A 183 -21.16 -13.34 -6.22
N LYS A 184 -21.18 -12.97 -7.50
CA LYS A 184 -22.39 -12.64 -8.26
C LYS A 184 -22.71 -13.77 -9.22
#